data_AF-A0A0F6VYS9-F1
#
_entry.id   AF-A0A0F6VYS9-F1
#
_cell.length_a   1.000
_cell.length_b   1.000
_cell.length_c   1.000
_cell.angle_alpha   90.00
_cell.angle_beta   90.00
_cell.angle_gamma   90.00
#
_symmetry.space_group_name_H-M   'P 1'
#
loop_
_entity.id
_entity.type
_entity.pdbx_description
1 polymer ?
#
loop_
_entity_poly.entity_id
_entity_poly.type
_entity_poly.pdbx_seq_one_letter_code
_entity_poly.pdbx_strand_id
1 'polypeptide(L)'
;MRLLDRLFGAREKVIPERVRDVDAYERLVVRSERPVIVDVWSATCAPCKKLEPVLIEVATRYADRVRVVEIGTADCDPRLLAKLDVRATPTLIVVKDGEELGRQTGWRPVEWFEQMIEAELGG
;
A
#
# COMPACT_ATOMS: atom_id res chain seq x y z
N MET A 1 -26.87 6.69 8.69
CA MET A 1 -25.67 5.83 8.54
C MET A 1 -24.41 6.69 8.70
N ARG A 2 -24.06 7.05 9.95
CA ARG A 2 -22.85 7.83 10.33
C ARG A 2 -22.35 7.38 11.70
N LEU A 3 -22.29 6.06 11.91
CA LEU A 3 -21.87 5.47 13.18
C LEU A 3 -20.35 5.21 13.21
N LEU A 4 -19.74 5.02 12.04
CA LEU A 4 -18.30 4.75 11.91
C LEU A 4 -17.44 6.04 11.98
N ASP A 5 -17.97 7.19 11.52
CA ASP A 5 -17.29 8.49 11.58
C ASP A 5 -17.05 9.00 13.02
N ARG A 6 -17.71 8.40 14.02
CA ARG A 6 -17.65 8.82 15.43
C ARG A 6 -16.74 7.94 16.29
N LEU A 7 -16.36 6.75 15.83
CA LEU A 7 -15.50 5.82 16.57
C LEU A 7 -14.02 5.97 16.19
N PHE A 8 -13.76 6.31 14.94
CA PHE A 8 -12.46 6.79 14.48
C PHE A 8 -12.54 8.31 14.44
N GLY A 9 -12.19 8.99 15.53
CA GLY A 9 -12.17 10.45 15.60
C GLY A 9 -11.55 11.01 14.32
N ALA A 10 -12.26 11.92 13.65
CA ALA A 10 -12.08 12.36 12.27
C ALA A 10 -10.62 12.63 11.86
N ARG A 11 -9.82 11.58 11.68
CA ARG A 11 -8.44 11.67 11.23
C ARG A 11 -8.48 12.12 9.78
N GLU A 12 -7.61 13.06 9.46
CA GLU A 12 -7.43 13.51 8.09
C GLU A 12 -7.07 12.31 7.22
N LYS A 13 -7.77 12.16 6.09
CA LYS A 13 -7.56 11.03 5.19
C LYS A 13 -6.15 11.09 4.63
N VAL A 14 -5.39 10.02 4.82
CA VAL A 14 -4.06 9.86 4.24
C VAL A 14 -4.22 9.28 2.85
N ILE A 15 -3.80 10.03 1.84
CA ILE A 15 -3.78 9.56 0.44
C ILE A 15 -2.42 8.90 0.18
N PRO A 16 -2.39 7.64 -0.31
CA PRO A 16 -1.14 6.97 -0.67
C PRO A 16 -0.30 7.80 -1.65
N GLU A 17 1.00 7.87 -1.40
CA GLU A 17 1.92 8.60 -2.26
C GLU A 17 2.24 7.82 -3.53
N ARG A 18 2.29 8.51 -4.68
CA ARG A 18 2.64 7.90 -5.98
C ARG A 18 4.14 7.74 -6.15
N VAL A 19 4.58 6.52 -6.36
CA VAL A 19 5.97 6.18 -6.70
C VAL A 19 6.06 5.92 -8.20
N ARG A 20 6.80 6.78 -8.92
CA ARG A 20 6.93 6.71 -10.39
C ARG A 20 8.31 6.30 -10.87
N ASP A 21 9.33 6.33 -10.04
CA ASP A 21 10.70 6.05 -10.45
C ASP A 21 11.49 5.33 -9.36
N VAL A 22 12.67 4.83 -9.74
CA VAL A 22 13.55 4.06 -8.86
C VAL A 22 14.02 4.88 -7.67
N ASP A 23 14.27 6.19 -7.84
CA ASP A 23 14.77 7.04 -6.77
C ASP A 23 13.69 7.32 -5.72
N ALA A 24 12.44 7.51 -6.16
CA ALA A 24 11.28 7.61 -5.29
C ALA A 24 11.04 6.30 -4.53
N TYR A 25 11.17 5.15 -5.20
CA TYR A 25 11.05 3.85 -4.54
C TYR A 25 12.12 3.66 -3.47
N GLU A 26 13.39 3.99 -3.77
CA GLU A 26 14.48 3.93 -2.80
C GLU A 26 14.21 4.79 -1.57
N ARG A 27 13.77 6.04 -1.75
CA ARG A 27 13.50 6.96 -0.63
C ARG A 27 12.27 6.60 0.18
N LEU A 28 11.18 6.23 -0.49
CA LEU A 28 9.86 6.09 0.13
C LEU A 28 9.59 4.67 0.62
N VAL A 29 10.23 3.67 0.02
CA VAL A 29 10.01 2.24 0.30
C VAL A 29 11.24 1.64 0.99
N VAL A 30 12.39 1.64 0.32
CA VAL A 30 13.59 0.93 0.81
C VAL A 30 14.14 1.57 2.08
N ARG A 31 14.24 2.89 2.12
CA ARG A 31 14.77 3.66 3.26
C ARG A 31 13.70 4.13 4.23
N SER A 32 12.49 3.58 4.15
CA SER A 32 11.40 3.98 5.03
C SER A 32 11.68 3.54 6.46
N GLU A 33 11.50 4.45 7.42
CA GLU A 33 11.57 4.14 8.85
C GLU A 33 10.39 3.28 9.34
N ARG A 34 9.32 3.24 8.54
CA ARG A 34 8.12 2.42 8.80
C ARG A 34 8.00 1.34 7.73
N PRO A 35 7.47 0.17 8.08
CA PRO A 35 7.03 -0.83 7.10
C PRO A 35 6.12 -0.19 6.05
N VAL A 36 6.28 -0.63 4.80
CA VAL A 36 5.62 -0.03 3.64
C VAL A 36 4.77 -1.07 2.92
N ILE A 37 3.51 -0.72 2.70
CA ILE A 37 2.59 -1.44 1.83
C ILE A 37 2.63 -0.75 0.47
N VAL A 38 3.05 -1.47 -0.56
CA VAL A 38 3.10 -0.99 -1.94
C VAL A 38 1.93 -1.61 -2.72
N ASP A 39 1.05 -0.78 -3.27
CA ASP A 39 0.00 -1.21 -4.20
C ASP A 39 0.44 -1.00 -5.65
N VAL A 40 0.63 -2.10 -6.37
CA VAL A 40 0.92 -2.07 -7.81
C VAL A 40 -0.38 -2.29 -8.58
N TRP A 41 -0.84 -1.25 -9.27
CA TRP A 41 -2.20 -1.17 -9.82
C TRP A 41 -2.23 -0.77 -11.31
N SER A 42 -3.43 -0.80 -11.89
CA SER A 42 -3.71 -0.35 -13.25
C SER A 42 -5.09 0.31 -13.36
N ALA A 43 -5.23 1.33 -14.21
CA ALA A 43 -6.48 2.07 -14.38
C ALA A 43 -7.64 1.25 -14.97
N THR A 44 -7.32 0.19 -15.71
CA THR A 44 -8.29 -0.74 -16.33
C THR A 44 -8.65 -1.93 -15.43
N CYS A 45 -8.15 -1.97 -14.20
CA CYS A 45 -8.35 -3.06 -13.26
C CYS A 45 -9.54 -2.76 -12.32
N ALA A 46 -10.68 -3.45 -12.52
CA ALA A 46 -11.85 -3.29 -11.66
C ALA A 46 -11.61 -3.66 -10.18
N PRO A 47 -10.86 -4.74 -9.84
CA PRO A 47 -10.50 -5.03 -8.46
C PRO A 47 -9.65 -3.93 -7.80
N CYS A 48 -8.81 -3.24 -8.56
CA CYS A 48 -7.96 -2.16 -8.06
C CYS A 48 -8.81 -0.97 -7.58
N LYS A 49 -9.86 -0.61 -8.33
CA LYS A 49 -10.82 0.45 -7.93
C LYS A 49 -11.53 0.15 -6.61
N LYS A 50 -11.71 -1.13 -6.27
CA LYS A 50 -12.29 -1.54 -4.98
C LYS A 50 -11.26 -1.55 -3.85
N LEU A 51 -9.97 -1.67 -4.19
CA LEU A 51 -8.87 -1.71 -3.23
C LEU A 51 -8.44 -0.31 -2.79
N GLU A 52 -8.49 0.67 -3.69
CA GLU A 52 -8.13 2.07 -3.42
C GLU A 52 -8.78 2.65 -2.14
N PRO A 53 -10.12 2.59 -1.92
CA PRO A 53 -10.71 3.11 -0.68
C PRO A 53 -10.27 2.33 0.57
N VAL A 54 -9.97 1.03 0.43
CA VAL A 54 -9.46 0.20 1.54
C VAL A 54 -8.05 0.65 1.91
N LEU A 55 -7.19 0.93 0.93
CA LEU A 55 -5.82 1.39 1.17
C LEU A 55 -5.77 2.80 1.77
N ILE A 56 -6.68 3.70 1.36
CA ILE A 56 -6.85 5.02 2.01
C ILE A 56 -7.26 4.84 3.48
N GLU A 57 -8.17 3.91 3.76
CA GLU A 57 -8.58 3.61 5.14
C GLU A 57 -7.43 3.04 5.97
N VAL A 58 -6.67 2.08 5.44
CA VAL A 58 -5.48 1.52 6.10
C VAL A 58 -4.44 2.62 6.35
N ALA A 59 -4.12 3.42 5.33
CA ALA A 59 -3.17 4.52 5.45
C ALA A 59 -3.60 5.54 6.52
N THR A 60 -4.90 5.79 6.65
CA THR A 60 -5.45 6.73 7.64
C THR A 60 -5.44 6.14 9.05
N ARG A 61 -5.86 4.88 9.22
CA ARG A 61 -5.94 4.21 10.53
C ARG A 61 -4.56 3.93 11.12
N TYR A 62 -3.61 3.55 10.26
CA TYR A 62 -2.29 3.06 10.65
C TYR A 62 -1.14 4.00 10.25
N ALA A 63 -1.42 5.29 10.02
CA ALA A 63 -0.44 6.28 9.57
C ALA A 63 0.86 6.29 10.41
N ASP A 64 0.75 6.07 11.72
CA ASP A 64 1.89 6.06 12.65
C ASP A 64 2.68 4.74 12.64
N ARG A 65 2.11 3.67 12.09
CA ARG A 65 2.69 2.31 12.10
C ARG A 65 3.19 1.86 10.72
N VAL A 66 2.49 2.23 9.65
CA VAL A 66 2.85 1.85 8.28
C VAL A 66 2.75 3.04 7.33
N ARG A 67 3.53 2.98 6.26
CA ARG A 67 3.35 3.82 5.08
C ARG A 67 2.63 3.03 3.99
N VAL A 68 1.75 3.67 3.26
CA VAL A 68 1.12 3.11 2.06
C VAL A 68 1.53 3.94 0.85
N VAL A 69 2.00 3.29 -0.21
CA VAL A 69 2.36 3.92 -1.48
C VAL A 69 1.70 3.18 -2.64
N GLU A 70 1.55 3.87 -3.76
CA GLU A 70 0.97 3.30 -4.98
C GLU A 70 1.93 3.43 -6.18
N ILE A 71 1.94 2.39 -7.03
CA ILE A 71 2.71 2.33 -8.28
C ILE A 71 1.74 1.96 -9.40
N GLY A 72 1.46 2.91 -10.30
CA GLY A 72 0.64 2.63 -11.46
C GLY A 72 1.48 2.05 -12.60
N THR A 73 1.05 0.91 -13.13
CA THR A 73 1.77 0.17 -14.20
C THR A 73 1.91 0.93 -15.52
N ALA A 74 1.11 1.98 -15.75
CA ALA A 74 1.15 2.79 -16.97
C ALA A 74 1.92 4.12 -16.82
N ASP A 75 2.22 4.57 -15.60
CA ASP A 75 2.77 5.89 -15.31
C ASP A 75 4.09 5.86 -14.49
N CYS A 76 4.75 4.71 -14.40
CA CYS A 76 6.05 4.56 -13.72
C CYS A 76 7.19 4.08 -14.65
N ASP A 77 8.42 4.22 -14.15
CA ASP A 77 9.67 3.81 -14.80
C ASP A 77 9.63 2.30 -15.12
N PRO A 78 9.80 1.90 -16.39
CA PRO A 78 9.83 0.48 -16.78
C PRO A 78 10.90 -0.33 -16.01
N ARG A 79 12.01 0.30 -15.60
CA ARG A 79 13.05 -0.35 -14.81
C ARG A 79 12.56 -0.65 -13.39
N LEU A 80 11.74 0.22 -12.81
CA LEU A 80 11.10 -0.03 -11.52
C LEU A 80 10.14 -1.22 -11.63
N LEU A 81 9.26 -1.22 -12.64
CA LEU A 81 8.33 -2.34 -12.85
C LEU A 81 9.06 -3.68 -13.07
N ALA A 82 10.12 -3.66 -13.88
CA ALA A 82 10.92 -4.85 -14.13
C ALA A 82 11.56 -5.40 -12.84
N LYS A 83 12.01 -4.52 -11.93
CA LYS A 83 12.58 -4.93 -10.63
C LYS A 83 11.53 -5.56 -9.70
N LEU A 84 10.29 -5.09 -9.74
CA LEU A 84 9.23 -5.60 -8.87
C LEU A 84 8.71 -6.98 -9.30
N ASP A 85 8.95 -7.40 -10.55
CA ASP A 85 8.45 -8.65 -11.17
C ASP A 85 6.95 -8.87 -10.92
N VAL A 86 6.14 -7.83 -11.10
CA VAL A 86 4.68 -7.91 -10.93
C VAL A 86 4.02 -8.43 -12.20
N ARG A 87 3.34 -9.57 -12.07
CA ARG A 87 2.71 -10.29 -13.20
C ARG A 87 1.21 -10.05 -13.34
N ALA A 88 0.57 -9.50 -12.31
CA ALA A 88 -0.86 -9.21 -12.29
C ALA A 88 -1.17 -8.06 -11.32
N THR A 89 -2.25 -7.33 -11.60
CA THR A 89 -2.74 -6.23 -10.75
C THR A 89 -4.13 -6.53 -10.17
N PRO A 90 -4.44 -6.10 -8.94
CA PRO A 90 -3.51 -5.44 -8.01
C PRO A 90 -2.52 -6.45 -7.43
N THR A 91 -1.30 -6.01 -7.14
CA THR A 91 -0.35 -6.76 -6.32
C THR A 91 0.10 -5.88 -5.17
N LEU A 92 -0.11 -6.39 -3.95
CA LEU A 92 0.34 -5.78 -2.71
C LEU A 92 1.70 -6.36 -2.36
N ILE A 93 2.67 -5.51 -2.02
CA ILE A 93 4.00 -5.91 -1.58
C ILE A 93 4.25 -5.26 -0.22
N VAL A 94 4.70 -6.04 0.75
CA VAL A 94 5.08 -5.54 2.08
C VAL A 94 6.59 -5.48 2.15
N VAL A 95 7.12 -4.29 2.44
CA VAL A 95 8.56 -4.05 2.57
C VAL A 95 8.85 -3.54 3.98
N LYS A 96 9.89 -4.06 4.61
CA LYS A 96 10.37 -3.61 5.92
C LYS A 96 11.89 -3.68 5.94
N ASP A 97 12.53 -2.65 6.49
CA ASP A 97 14.00 -2.55 6.57
C ASP A 97 14.71 -2.74 5.22
N GLY A 98 14.06 -2.31 4.13
CA GLY A 98 14.56 -2.45 2.77
C GLY A 98 14.32 -3.81 2.11
N GLU A 99 13.74 -4.77 2.82
CA GLU A 99 13.51 -6.14 2.33
C GLU A 99 12.02 -6.44 2.13
N GLU A 100 11.71 -7.21 1.08
CA GLU A 100 10.35 -7.70 0.85
C GLU A 100 10.02 -8.82 1.84
N LEU A 101 9.04 -8.59 2.72
CA LEU A 101 8.52 -9.60 3.64
C LEU A 101 7.58 -10.57 2.95
N GLY A 102 6.87 -10.09 1.92
CA GLY A 102 5.99 -10.92 1.11
C GLY A 102 5.10 -10.10 0.19
N ARG A 103 4.38 -10.81 -0.68
CA ARG A 103 3.46 -10.23 -1.65
C ARG A 103 2.16 -11.00 -1.75
N GLN A 104 1.09 -10.28 -2.09
CA GLN A 104 -0.24 -10.83 -2.30
C GLN A 104 -0.87 -10.23 -3.56
N THR A 105 -1.25 -11.08 -4.50
CA THR A 105 -2.01 -10.67 -5.69
C THR A 105 -3.52 -10.70 -5.42
N GLY A 106 -4.24 -9.73 -5.98
CA GLY A 106 -5.68 -9.62 -5.91
C GLY A 106 -6.19 -8.71 -4.80
N TRP A 107 -7.49 -8.45 -4.81
CA TRP A 107 -8.15 -7.60 -3.81
C TRP A 107 -8.15 -8.26 -2.43
N ARG A 108 -8.03 -7.45 -1.37
CA ARG A 108 -8.16 -7.87 0.03
C ARG A 108 -9.02 -6.89 0.81
N PRO A 109 -9.81 -7.37 1.79
CA PRO A 109 -10.58 -6.51 2.68
C PRO A 109 -9.68 -5.87 3.75
N VAL A 110 -10.17 -4.85 4.44
CA VAL A 110 -9.37 -4.10 5.44
C VAL A 110 -8.82 -5.01 6.53
N GLU A 111 -9.62 -5.98 7.00
CA GLU A 111 -9.28 -6.90 8.09
C GLU A 111 -8.03 -7.75 7.77
N TRP A 112 -7.77 -8.04 6.49
CA TRP A 112 -6.55 -8.74 6.09
C TRP A 112 -5.31 -7.89 6.35
N PHE A 113 -5.39 -6.58 6.09
CA PHE A 113 -4.29 -5.66 6.39
C PHE A 113 -4.10 -5.49 7.89
N GLU A 114 -5.19 -5.41 8.67
CA GLU A 114 -5.11 -5.33 10.12
C GLU A 114 -4.38 -6.56 10.69
N GLN A 115 -4.77 -7.77 10.24
CA GLN A 115 -4.11 -9.01 10.66
C GLN A 115 -2.62 -9.05 10.26
N MET A 116 -2.28 -8.65 9.03
CA MET A 116 -0.89 -8.61 8.58
C MET A 116 -0.06 -7.60 9.39
N ILE A 117 -0.60 -6.42 9.64
CA ILE A 117 0.08 -5.39 10.44
C ILE A 117 0.32 -5.89 11.87
N GLU A 118 -0.67 -6.53 12.51
CA GLU A 118 -0.47 -7.06 13.86
C GLU A 118 0.50 -8.25 13.89
N ALA A 119 0.47 -9.14 12.89
CA ALA A 119 1.35 -10.31 12.86
C ALA A 119 2.82 -9.93 12.63
N GLU A 120 3.09 -8.99 11.71
CA GLU A 120 4.45 -8.66 11.30
C GLU A 120 5.04 -7.48 12.10
N LEU A 121 4.18 -6.64 12.69
CA LEU A 121 4.54 -5.35 13.30
C LEU A 121 3.93 -5.15 14.70
N GLY A 122 3.39 -6.19 15.33
CA GLY A 122 2.78 -6.16 16.67
C GLY A 122 3.76 -6.28 17.85
N GLY A 123 5.02 -5.89 17.65
CA GLY A 123 6.04 -5.82 18.71
C GLY A 123 6.11 -4.45 19.39
#